data_AF-A0AAW1ISR0-F1
#
_entry.id   AF-A0AAW1ISR0-F1
#
_cell.length_a   1.000
_cell.length_b   1.000
_cell.length_c   1.000
_cell.angle_alpha   90.00
_cell.angle_beta   90.00
_cell.angle_gamma   90.00
#
_symmetry.space_group_name_H-M   'P 1'
#
loop_
_entity.id
_entity.type
_entity.pdbx_description
1 polymer ?
#
loop_
_entity_poly.entity_id
_entity_poly.type
_entity_poly.pdbx_seq_one_letter_code
_entity_poly.pdbx_strand_id
1 'polypeptide(L)'
;MTFYTSRYTVLGLPPYHPALNPIELVWASLKEYVAKKNVRFRVADVKELCEEFFRDFPVAEWAKRCAHARKCEEEFLKREGNIDAVVDSR
;
A
#
# COMPACT_ATOMS: atom_id res chain seq x y z
N MET A 1 4.41 35.95 -13.51
CA MET A 1 3.60 34.72 -13.62
C MET A 1 4.47 33.57 -13.14
N THR A 2 4.42 33.26 -11.85
CA THR A 2 5.23 32.20 -11.23
C THR A 2 4.44 30.91 -11.32
N PHE A 3 4.85 30.01 -12.21
CA PHE A 3 4.29 28.66 -12.29
C PHE A 3 4.85 27.83 -11.12
N TYR A 4 3.97 27.33 -10.26
CA TYR A 4 4.32 26.44 -9.16
C TYR A 4 4.44 25.01 -9.70
N THR A 5 5.61 24.63 -10.23
CA THR A 5 5.86 23.23 -10.59
C THR A 5 6.12 22.43 -9.32
N SER A 6 5.21 21.53 -8.95
CA SER A 6 5.41 20.57 -7.85
C SER A 6 6.73 19.79 -8.04
N ARG A 7 7.53 19.63 -6.98
CA ARG A 7 8.76 18.80 -6.98
C ARG A 7 8.49 17.30 -6.86
N TYR A 8 7.23 16.88 -6.92
CA TYR A 8 6.82 15.51 -6.69
C TYR A 8 6.28 14.88 -7.97
N THR A 9 6.78 13.69 -8.30
CA THR A 9 6.20 12.83 -9.32
C THR A 9 4.99 12.11 -8.73
N VAL A 10 3.83 12.26 -9.37
CA VAL A 10 2.62 11.53 -8.98
C VAL A 10 2.63 10.17 -9.65
N LEU A 11 2.42 9.11 -8.86
CA LEU A 11 2.25 7.74 -9.37
C LEU A 11 0.76 7.44 -9.51
N GLY A 12 0.37 6.91 -10.67
CA GLY A 12 -0.99 6.43 -10.90
C GLY A 12 -1.14 5.01 -10.35
N LEU A 13 -2.17 4.78 -9.54
CA LEU A 13 -2.53 3.44 -9.06
C LEU A 13 -3.70 2.92 -9.87
N PRO A 14 -3.64 1.69 -10.41
CA PRO A 14 -4.78 1.11 -11.10
C PRO A 14 -5.90 0.79 -10.09
N PRO A 15 -7.18 0.95 -10.49
CA PRO A 15 -8.31 0.74 -9.60
C PRO A 15 -8.39 -0.72 -9.14
N TYR A 16 -8.78 -0.96 -7.89
CA TYR A 16 -8.97 -2.30 -7.32
C TYR A 16 -7.71 -3.19 -7.18
N HIS A 17 -6.51 -2.60 -7.16
CA HIS A 17 -5.26 -3.33 -6.92
C HIS A 17 -4.57 -2.91 -5.62
N PRO A 18 -5.13 -3.25 -4.43
CA PRO A 18 -4.54 -2.86 -3.14
C PRO A 18 -3.13 -3.43 -2.92
N ALA A 19 -2.79 -4.54 -3.60
CA ALA A 19 -1.44 -5.11 -3.58
C ALA A 19 -0.35 -4.17 -4.15
N LEU A 20 -0.73 -3.24 -5.02
CA LEU A 20 0.16 -2.23 -5.60
C LEU A 20 0.27 -0.96 -4.75
N ASN A 21 -0.51 -0.85 -3.67
CA ASN A 21 -0.49 0.30 -2.77
C ASN A 21 0.13 -0.09 -1.42
N PRO A 22 1.40 0.24 -1.14
CA PRO A 22 2.04 -0.07 0.14
C PRO A 22 1.26 0.43 1.37
N ILE A 23 0.54 1.53 1.24
CA ILE A 23 -0.25 2.10 2.35
C ILE A 23 -1.43 1.18 2.70
N GLU A 24 -2.08 0.53 1.73
CA GLU A 24 -3.14 -0.45 2.00
C GLU A 24 -2.61 -1.66 2.77
N LEU A 25 -1.36 -2.07 2.52
CA LEU A 25 -0.72 -3.15 3.25
C LEU A 25 -0.45 -2.77 4.71
N VAL A 26 0.02 -1.54 4.95
CA VAL A 26 0.20 -1.00 6.30
C VAL A 26 -1.15 -0.83 7.00
N TRP A 27 -2.17 -0.36 6.27
CA TRP A 27 -3.53 -0.20 6.76
C TRP A 27 -4.14 -1.52 7.22
N ALA A 28 -3.90 -2.61 6.49
CA ALA A 28 -4.30 -3.95 6.90
C ALA A 28 -3.67 -4.34 8.26
N SER A 29 -2.35 -4.13 8.41
CA SER A 29 -1.65 -4.41 9.68
C SER A 29 -2.11 -3.55 10.84
N LEU A 30 -2.37 -2.26 10.60
CA LEU A 30 -2.94 -1.35 11.60
C LEU A 30 -4.32 -1.85 12.06
N LYS A 31 -5.21 -2.18 11.12
CA LYS A 31 -6.55 -2.70 11.45
C LYS A 31 -6.48 -3.97 12.28
N GLU A 32 -5.60 -4.90 11.93
CA GLU A 32 -5.38 -6.13 12.69
C GLU A 32 -4.86 -5.83 14.11
N TYR A 33 -3.91 -4.90 14.23
CA TYR A 33 -3.36 -4.47 15.51
C TYR A 33 -4.44 -3.86 16.43
N VAL A 34 -5.23 -2.93 15.90
CA VAL A 34 -6.33 -2.28 16.62
C VAL A 34 -7.40 -3.30 17.00
N ALA A 35 -7.81 -4.17 16.08
CA ALA A 35 -8.84 -5.18 16.34
C ALA A 35 -8.46 -6.13 17.48
N LYS A 36 -7.17 -6.46 17.62
CA LYS A 36 -6.66 -7.33 18.71
C LYS A 36 -6.64 -6.64 20.08
N LYS A 37 -6.57 -5.31 20.15
CA LYS A 37 -6.40 -4.56 21.41
C LYS A 37 -7.61 -3.72 21.81
N ASN A 38 -8.51 -3.45 20.87
CA ASN A 38 -9.69 -2.62 21.11
C ASN A 38 -10.78 -3.40 21.87
N VAL A 39 -10.65 -3.49 23.19
CA VAL A 39 -11.62 -4.18 24.07
C VAL A 39 -12.82 -3.31 24.41
N ARG A 40 -12.63 -1.99 24.50
CA ARG A 40 -13.64 -1.05 25.00
C ARG A 40 -14.46 -0.39 23.91
N PHE A 41 -14.07 -0.56 22.64
CA PHE A 41 -14.77 -0.04 21.46
C PHE A 41 -15.00 1.48 21.47
N ARG A 42 -14.15 2.25 22.17
CA ARG A 42 -14.21 3.73 22.19
C ARG A 42 -13.28 4.29 21.12
N VAL A 43 -13.75 5.34 20.43
CA VAL A 43 -12.96 6.01 19.38
C VAL A 43 -11.66 6.60 19.93
N ALA A 44 -11.68 7.11 21.17
CA ALA A 44 -10.47 7.61 21.84
C ALA A 44 -9.41 6.51 21.98
N ASP A 45 -9.80 5.31 22.42
CA ASP A 45 -8.89 4.17 22.57
C ASP A 45 -8.35 3.72 21.20
N VAL A 46 -9.19 3.75 20.15
CA VAL A 46 -8.74 3.47 18.77
C VAL A 46 -7.68 4.45 18.30
N LYS A 47 -7.86 5.75 18.57
CA LYS A 47 -6.87 6.77 18.21
C LYS A 47 -5.52 6.53 18.90
N GLU A 48 -5.53 6.24 20.20
CA GLU A 48 -4.32 5.92 20.96
C GLU A 48 -3.61 4.68 20.41
N LEU A 49 -4.37 3.61 20.09
CA LEU A 49 -3.81 2.40 19.48
C LEU A 49 -3.21 2.63 18.09
N CYS A 50 -3.79 3.53 17.29
CA CYS A 50 -3.20 3.92 16.01
C CYS A 50 -1.87 4.66 16.19
N GLU A 51 -1.81 5.59 17.15
CA GLU A 51 -0.59 6.33 17.46
C GLU A 51 0.51 5.41 18.02
N GLU A 52 0.15 4.44 18.87
CA GLU A 52 1.06 3.41 19.37
C GLU A 52 1.62 2.56 18.22
N PHE A 53 0.74 2.05 17.35
CA PHE A 53 1.16 1.24 16.19
C PHE A 53 2.20 1.96 15.33
N PHE A 54 1.97 3.24 14.99
CA PHE A 54 2.88 4.00 14.13
C PHE A 54 4.16 4.45 14.83
N ARG A 55 4.13 4.67 16.15
CA ARG A 55 5.33 4.97 16.93
C ARG A 55 6.34 3.82 16.87
N ASP A 56 5.84 2.60 16.94
CA ASP A 56 6.67 1.39 16.95
C ASP A 56 6.80 0.75 15.56
N PHE A 57 6.22 1.36 14.51
CA PHE A 57 6.24 0.79 13.17
C PHE A 57 7.64 0.86 12.56
N PRO A 58 8.31 -0.27 12.28
CA PRO A 58 9.70 -0.22 11.86
C PRO A 58 9.86 0.30 10.42
N VAL A 59 10.90 1.11 10.20
CA VAL A 59 11.29 1.57 8.85
C VAL A 59 11.55 0.38 7.90
N ALA A 60 12.12 -0.71 8.42
CA ALA A 60 12.34 -1.93 7.66
C ALA A 60 11.03 -2.58 7.20
N GLU A 61 9.98 -2.50 8.01
CA GLU A 61 8.68 -3.05 7.66
C GLU A 61 8.01 -2.22 6.56
N TRP A 62 8.14 -0.88 6.61
CA TRP A 62 7.74 -0.02 5.49
C TRP A 62 8.47 -0.40 4.19
N ALA A 63 9.80 -0.51 4.23
CA ALA A 63 10.60 -0.88 3.08
C ALA A 63 10.17 -2.23 2.47
N LYS A 64 9.81 -3.20 3.32
CA LYS A 64 9.27 -4.49 2.92
C LYS A 64 7.91 -4.36 2.21
N ARG A 65 7.01 -3.49 2.67
CA ARG A 65 5.72 -3.22 1.98
C ARG A 65 5.92 -2.59 0.61
N CYS A 66 6.86 -1.65 0.49
CA CYS A 66 7.24 -1.09 -0.81
C CYS A 66 7.84 -2.15 -1.75
N ALA A 67 8.70 -3.02 -1.24
CA ALA A 67 9.28 -4.11 -2.04
C ALA A 67 8.21 -5.10 -2.51
N HIS A 68 7.22 -5.41 -1.67
CA HIS A 68 6.09 -6.25 -2.05
C HIS A 68 5.29 -5.64 -3.21
N ALA A 69 4.93 -4.36 -3.12
CA ALA A 69 4.18 -3.69 -4.19
C ALA A 69 4.93 -3.72 -5.53
N ARG A 70 6.25 -3.46 -5.53
CA ARG A 70 7.09 -3.59 -6.75
C ARG A 70 7.11 -5.00 -7.30
N LYS A 71 7.21 -6.01 -6.43
CA LYS A 71 7.15 -7.41 -6.86
C LYS A 71 5.81 -7.74 -7.51
N CYS A 72 4.69 -7.29 -6.93
CA CYS A 72 3.37 -7.48 -7.52
C CYS A 72 3.25 -6.78 -8.89
N GLU A 73 3.80 -5.58 -9.04
CA GLU A 73 3.86 -4.87 -10.31
C GLU A 73 4.61 -5.68 -11.38
N GLU A 74 5.81 -6.16 -11.07
CA GLU A 74 6.60 -7.00 -11.98
C GLU A 74 5.84 -8.28 -12.39
N GLU A 75 5.13 -8.91 -11.45
CA GLU A 75 4.33 -10.11 -11.73
C GLU A 75 3.14 -9.81 -12.65
N PHE A 76 2.47 -8.66 -12.46
CA PHE A 76 1.37 -8.25 -13.35
C PHE A 76 1.87 -7.93 -14.75
N LEU A 77 2.96 -7.16 -14.88
CA LEU A 77 3.56 -6.85 -16.18
C LEU A 77 3.97 -8.11 -16.96
N LYS A 78 4.54 -9.10 -16.27
CA LYS A 78 4.87 -10.41 -16.89
C LYS A 78 3.64 -11.15 -17.39
N ARG A 79 2.50 -11.05 -16.69
CA ARG A 79 1.25 -11.69 -17.10
C ARG A 79 0.63 -11.00 -18.30
N GLU A 80 0.60 -9.67 -18.31
CA GLU A 80 0.09 -8.88 -19.45
C GLU A 80 0.88 -9.19 -20.73
N GLY A 81 2.22 -9.16 -20.69
CA GLY A 81 3.04 -9.48 -21.86
C GLY A 81 2.83 -10.91 -22.41
N ASN A 82 2.38 -11.85 -21.57
CA ASN A 82 2.02 -13.19 -22.03
C ASN A 82 0.65 -13.22 -22.72
N ILE A 83 -0.31 -12.38 -22.30
CA ILE A 83 -1.63 -12.28 -22.91
C ILE A 83 -1.51 -11.68 -24.31
N ASP A 84 -0.77 -10.58 -24.43
CA ASP A 84 -0.55 -9.90 -25.73
C ASP A 84 0.09 -10.85 -26.75
N ALA A 85 1.14 -11.58 -26.35
CA ALA A 85 1.79 -12.56 -27.22
C ALA A 85 0.84 -13.69 -27.67
N VAL A 86 -0.11 -14.11 -26.82
CA VAL A 86 -1.11 -15.12 -27.18
C VAL A 86 -2.17 -14.54 -28.12
N VAL A 87 -2.61 -13.30 -27.90
CA VAL A 87 -3.61 -12.63 -28.75
C VAL A 87 -3.04 -12.34 -30.14
N ASP A 88 -1.81 -11.85 -30.22
CA ASP A 88 -1.13 -11.52 -31.49
C ASP A 88 -0.70 -12.76 -32.28
N SER A 89 -0.72 -13.95 -31.67
CA SER A 89 -0.40 -15.23 -32.33
C SER A 89 -1.61 -15.89 -33.02
N ARG A 90 -2.78 -15.24 -33.00
CA ARG A 90 -4.01 -15.68 -33.67
C ARG A 90 -4.31 -14.85 -34.91
#